data_AF-A0A1S2JY54-F1
#
_entry.id   AF-A0A1S2JY54-F1
#
_cell.length_a   1.000
_cell.length_b   1.000
_cell.length_c   1.000
_cell.angle_alpha   90.00
_cell.angle_beta   90.00
_cell.angle_gamma   90.00
#
_symmetry.space_group_name_H-M   'P 1'
#
loop_
_entity.id
_entity.type
_entity.pdbx_description
1 polymer ?
#
loop_
_entity_poly.entity_id
_entity_poly.type
_entity_poly.pdbx_seq_one_letter_code
_entity_poly.pdbx_strand_id
1 'polypeptide(L)' 'MTTPPNVDPKQVRAAAEQVHAALRAWAEAVAPAVRALAEQFARLAEQLREARVVNDQGRPARPAWQSPYGPPPRRRQH' A
#
# COMPACT_ATOMS: atom_id res chain seq x y z
N MET A 1 36.99 -19.24 -29.01
CA MET A 1 36.98 -18.69 -27.64
C MET A 1 36.62 -17.22 -27.72
N THR A 2 35.44 -16.83 -27.25
CA THR A 2 34.97 -15.44 -27.20
C THR A 2 35.47 -14.81 -25.90
N THR A 3 36.34 -13.80 -26.01
CA THR A 3 36.79 -12.99 -24.87
C THR A 3 35.59 -12.34 -24.19
N PRO A 4 35.44 -12.42 -22.86
CA PRO A 4 34.34 -11.77 -22.17
C PRO A 4 34.43 -10.24 -22.34
N PRO A 5 33.29 -9.54 -22.43
CA PRO A 5 33.28 -8.09 -22.60
C PRO A 5 33.98 -7.43 -21.42
N ASN A 6 34.96 -6.58 -21.72
CA ASN A 6 35.65 -5.78 -20.71
C ASN A 6 34.69 -4.68 -20.25
N VAL A 7 34.15 -4.82 -19.04
CA VAL A 7 33.22 -3.87 -18.45
C VAL A 7 34.02 -2.78 -17.74
N ASP A 8 34.02 -1.56 -18.30
CA ASP A 8 34.68 -0.41 -17.67
C ASP A 8 33.83 0.09 -16.47
N PRO A 9 34.38 0.07 -15.23
CA PRO A 9 33.67 0.50 -14.04
C PRO A 9 33.19 1.96 -14.11
N LYS A 10 33.85 2.84 -14.89
CA LYS A 10 33.41 4.22 -15.09
C LYS A 10 32.12 4.30 -15.90
N GLN A 11 31.98 3.46 -16.92
CA GLN A 11 30.77 3.40 -17.75
C GLN A 11 29.59 2.86 -16.95
N VAL A 12 29.82 1.83 -16.12
CA VAL A 12 28.78 1.29 -15.24
C VAL A 12 28.26 2.35 -14.27
N ARG A 13 29.17 3.14 -13.67
CA ARG A 13 28.77 4.20 -12.74
C ARG A 13 27.94 5.29 -13.42
N ALA A 14 28.36 5.74 -14.60
CA ALA A 14 27.61 6.74 -15.37
C ALA A 14 26.23 6.22 -15.80
N ALA A 15 26.14 4.96 -16.23
CA ALA A 15 24.87 4.32 -16.55
C ALA A 15 23.95 4.20 -15.31
N ALA A 16 24.51 3.85 -14.15
CA ALA A 16 23.76 3.79 -12.91
C ALA A 16 23.23 5.16 -12.47
N GLU A 17 24.01 6.23 -12.64
CA GLU A 17 23.58 7.60 -12.35
C GLU A 17 22.44 8.04 -13.28
N GLN A 18 22.50 7.69 -14.57
CA GLN A 18 21.40 7.96 -15.52
C GLN A 18 20.12 7.18 -15.17
N VAL A 19 20.24 5.89 -14.84
CA VAL A 19 19.10 5.09 -14.42
C VAL A 19 18.49 5.63 -13.13
N HIS A 20 19.32 6.04 -12.17
CA HIS A 20 18.84 6.62 -10.91
C HIS A 20 18.09 7.94 -11.15
N ALA A 21 18.60 8.80 -12.04
CA ALA A 21 17.93 10.04 -12.41
C ALA A 21 16.58 9.78 -13.08
N ALA A 22 16.53 8.82 -14.01
CA ALA A 22 15.29 8.42 -14.69
C ALA A 22 14.26 7.84 -13.71
N LEU A 23 14.68 6.97 -12.80
CA LEU A 23 13.81 6.41 -11.76
C LEU A 23 13.27 7.48 -10.82
N ARG A 24 14.09 8.47 -10.46
CA ARG A 24 13.68 9.59 -9.62
C ARG A 24 12.63 10.46 -10.32
N ALA A 25 12.87 10.82 -11.58
CA ALA A 25 11.90 11.58 -12.38
C ALA A 25 10.58 10.81 -12.54
N TRP A 26 10.64 9.50 -12.78
CA TRP A 26 9.47 8.65 -12.85
C TRP A 26 8.72 8.59 -11.51
N ALA A 27 9.43 8.42 -10.39
CA ALA A 27 8.83 8.39 -9.06
C ALA A 27 8.16 9.73 -8.71
N GLU A 28 8.77 10.86 -9.06
CA GLU A 28 8.19 12.19 -8.86
C GLU A 28 6.92 12.38 -9.70
N ALA A 29 6.88 11.85 -10.92
CA ALA A 29 5.70 11.89 -11.78
C ALA A 29 4.56 10.98 -11.29
N VAL A 30 4.89 9.81 -10.71
CA VAL A 30 3.91 8.80 -10.27
C VAL A 30 3.42 9.04 -8.84
N ALA A 31 4.21 9.71 -7.99
CA ALA A 31 3.86 10.04 -6.61
C ALA A 31 2.46 10.67 -6.43
N PRO A 32 2.02 11.68 -7.21
CA PRO A 32 0.68 12.25 -7.04
C PRO A 32 -0.43 11.26 -7.36
N ALA A 33 -0.24 10.41 -8.39
CA ALA A 33 -1.22 9.39 -8.75
C ALA A 33 -1.36 8.32 -7.65
N VAL A 34 -0.23 7.91 -7.06
CA VAL A 34 -0.22 6.96 -5.93
C VAL A 34 -0.88 7.55 -4.70
N ARG A 35 -0.64 8.84 -4.40
CA ARG A 35 -1.31 9.54 -3.29
C ARG A 35 -2.82 9.61 -3.51
N ALA A 36 -3.26 9.99 -4.71
CA ALA A 36 -4.68 10.03 -5.04
C ALA A 36 -5.34 8.65 -4.90
N LEU A 37 -4.67 7.59 -5.33
CA LEU A 37 -5.14 6.22 -5.16
C LEU A 37 -5.23 5.82 -3.68
N ALA A 38 -4.21 6.15 -2.90
CA ALA A 38 -4.19 5.87 -1.46
C ALA A 38 -5.33 6.59 -0.71
N GLU A 39 -5.62 7.84 -1.07
CA GLU A 39 -6.76 8.59 -0.51
C GLU A 39 -8.10 7.94 -0.87
N GLN A 40 -8.28 7.44 -2.09
CA GLN A 40 -9.49 6.73 -2.49
C GLN A 40 -9.67 5.44 -1.69
N PHE A 41 -8.61 4.66 -1.50
CA PHE A 41 -8.65 3.45 -0.67
C PHE A 41 -8.91 3.76 0.80
N ALA A 42 -8.35 4.85 1.34
CA ALA A 42 -8.60 5.28 2.71
C ALA A 42 -10.10 5.60 2.91
N ARG A 43 -10.70 6.36 1.99
CA ARG A 43 -12.14 6.66 2.01
C ARG A 43 -13.00 5.41 1.90
N LEU A 44 -12.65 4.48 1.02
CA LEU A 44 -13.35 3.20 0.90
C LEU A 44 -13.26 2.37 2.20
N ALA A 45 -12.08 2.34 2.82
CA ALA A 45 -11.87 1.62 4.08
C ALA A 45 -12.62 2.26 5.25
N GLU A 46 -12.82 3.58 5.26
CA GLU A 46 -13.69 4.27 6.22
C GLU A 46 -15.16 3.90 6.00
N GLN A 47 -15.64 3.94 4.76
CA GLN A 47 -17.01 3.55 4.42
C GLN A 47 -17.31 2.09 4.80
N LEU A 48 -16.37 1.16 4.58
CA LEU A 48 -16.51 -0.25 4.96
C LEU A 48 -16.54 -0.44 6.49
N ARG A 49 -15.82 0.39 7.25
CA ARG A 49 -15.85 0.40 8.72
C ARG A 49 -17.18 0.96 9.22
N GLU A 50 -17.66 2.06 8.64
CA GLU A 50 -18.94 2.67 8.99
C GLU A 50 -20.12 1.73 8.72
N ALA A 51 -20.11 1.05 7.57
CA ALA A 51 -21.07 0.02 7.21
C ALA A 51 -20.97 -1.25 8.08
N ARG A 52 -20.01 -1.31 9.03
CA ARG A 52 -19.65 -2.49 9.82
C ARG A 52 -19.51 -3.75 8.98
N VAL A 53 -19.02 -3.62 7.75
CA VAL A 53 -18.64 -4.79 6.94
C VAL A 53 -17.31 -5.34 7.43
N VAL A 54 -16.46 -4.47 7.98
CA VAL A 54 -15.13 -4.78 8.49
C VAL A 54 -14.98 -4.22 9.91
N ASN A 55 -14.41 -5.00 10.83
CA ASN A 55 -14.13 -4.58 12.20
C ASN A 55 -12.86 -3.71 12.30
N ASP A 56 -12.57 -3.17 13.49
CA ASP A 56 -11.38 -2.31 13.74
C ASP A 56 -10.03 -2.99 13.44
N GLN A 57 -10.03 -4.30 13.24
CA GLN A 57 -8.85 -5.12 12.91
C GLN A 57 -8.75 -5.43 11.41
N GLY A 58 -9.61 -4.85 10.56
CA GLY A 58 -9.60 -5.11 9.13
C GLY A 58 -10.20 -6.47 8.72
N ARG A 59 -10.91 -7.16 9.62
CA ARG A 59 -11.54 -8.46 9.34
C ARG A 59 -13.05 -8.31 9.08
N PRO A 60 -13.66 -9.22 8.28
CA PRO A 60 -15.11 -9.21 8.09
C PRO A 60 -15.84 -9.21 9.44
N ALA A 61 -16.69 -8.21 9.65
CA ALA A 61 -17.48 -8.14 10.87
C ALA A 61 -18.52 -9.25 10.82
N ARG A 62 -18.51 -10.12 11.83
CA ARG A 62 -19.45 -11.24 11.90
C ARG A 62 -20.77 -10.75 12.48
N PRO A 63 -21.93 -11.16 11.92
CA PRO A 63 -23.22 -10.86 12.51
C PRO A 63 -23.31 -11.37 13.96
N ALA A 64 -23.98 -10.63 14.84
CA ALA A 64 -24.05 -10.95 16.26
C ALA A 64 -24.71 -12.31 16.58
N TRP A 65 -25.58 -12.80 15.69
CA TRP A 65 -26.21 -14.12 15.80
C TRP A 65 -25.26 -15.29 15.50
N GLN A 66 -24.12 -15.03 14.87
CA GLN A 66 -23.11 -16.03 14.52
C GLN A 66 -21.97 -16.13 15.56
N SER A 67 -22.01 -15.30 16.61
CA SER A 67 -21.03 -15.31 17.70
C SER A 67 -21.36 -16.41 18.72
N PRO A 68 -20.43 -17.33 19.06
CA PRO A 68 -20.65 -18.37 20.07
C PRO A 68 -20.99 -17.84 21.47
N TYR A 69 -20.62 -16.58 21.75
CA TYR A 69 -20.74 -15.95 23.06
C TYR A 69 -21.80 -14.83 23.09
N GLY A 70 -22.68 -14.75 22.07
CA GLY A 70 -23.73 -13.73 22.00
C GLY A 70 -23.21 -12.33 21.64
N PRO A 71 -24.12 -11.34 21.57
CA PRO A 71 -23.78 -9.96 21.19
C PRO A 71 -22.84 -9.32 22.23
N PRO A 72 -21.81 -8.57 21.79
CA PRO A 72 -20.91 -7.88 22.71
C PRO A 72 -21.66 -6.85 23.57
N PRO A 73 -21.33 -6.72 24.86
CA PRO A 73 -21.99 -5.77 25.75
C PRO A 73 -21.77 -4.33 25.27
N ARG A 74 -22.86 -3.56 25.11
CA ARG A 74 -22.80 -2.13 24.80
C ARG A 74 -22.13 -1.40 25.98
N ARG A 75 -20.88 -0.97 25.78
CA ARG A 75 -20.16 -0.13 26.73
C ARG A 75 -20.91 1.21 26.86
N ARG A 76 -21.70 1.38 27.93
CA ARG A 76 -22.30 2.68 28.29
C ARG A 76 -21.16 3.61 28.69
N GLN A 77 -20.94 4.66 27.92
CA GLN A 77 -20.12 5.79 28.35
C GLN A 77 -21.03 6.68 29.21
N HIS A 78 -20.61 6.92 30.46
CA HIS A 78 -21.24 7.80 31.43
C HIS A 78 -20.26 8.92 31.75
#